data_AF-A0A821CIK4-F1
#
_entry.id   AF-A0A821CIK4-F1
#
_cell.length_a   1.000
_cell.length_b   1.000
_cell.length_c   1.000
_cell.angle_alpha   90.00
_cell.angle_beta   90.00
_cell.angle_gamma   90.00
#
_symmetry.space_group_name_H-M   'P 1'
#
loop_
_entity.id
_entity.type
_entity.pdbx_description
1 polymer ?
#
loop_
_entity_poly.entity_id
_entity_poly.type
_entity_poly.pdbx_seq_one_letter_code
_entity_poly.pdbx_strand_id
1 'polypeptide(L)'
;SVTVLEQKIKYYRLLDKIDDPVNLKGDPVYVFSGIYDKVAYPGVVKLNEQLYSRLGATVKTNFNMPAHHGFPTENFGAACSTLNMANYINNCNFNLAYDMLNHLSGGNLTKPVNSKTPLVGQMLMFDQNAFMNFPLSLAVEENAKLSMSEWIKNSMYLYTPEDWDWPTSGLFNLTMPKSSKSLKTKTITTRSALSGFDDEGFIYFPSACANGEKCSIHVALHGCQQ
;
A
#
# COMPACT_ATOMS: atom_id res chain seq x y z
N SER A 1 -22.24 -2.10 2.51
CA SER A 1 -22.39 -2.38 3.95
C SER A 1 -21.28 -3.33 4.39
N VAL A 2 -21.01 -3.44 5.68
CA VAL A 2 -20.00 -4.37 6.22
C VAL A 2 -20.28 -5.83 5.82
N THR A 3 -21.55 -6.23 5.74
CA THR A 3 -21.97 -7.59 5.32
C THR A 3 -21.48 -7.96 3.91
N VAL A 4 -21.47 -7.01 2.98
CA VAL A 4 -20.93 -7.25 1.61
C VAL A 4 -19.42 -7.49 1.67
N LEU A 5 -18.71 -6.79 2.55
CA LEU A 5 -17.27 -6.99 2.74
C LEU A 5 -16.98 -8.36 3.37
N GLU A 6 -17.77 -8.78 4.36
CA GLU A 6 -17.65 -10.12 4.97
C GLU A 6 -17.87 -11.24 3.94
N GLN A 7 -18.84 -11.08 3.02
CA GLN A 7 -19.07 -12.04 1.94
C GLN A 7 -17.88 -12.10 0.97
N LYS A 8 -17.28 -10.95 0.61
CA LYS A 8 -16.08 -10.92 -0.23
C LYS A 8 -14.88 -11.59 0.45
N ILE A 9 -14.69 -11.37 1.74
CA ILE A 9 -13.62 -12.05 2.51
C ILE A 9 -13.81 -13.56 2.46
N LYS A 10 -15.02 -14.06 2.73
CA LYS A 10 -15.31 -15.50 2.63
C LYS A 10 -15.04 -16.03 1.22
N TYR A 11 -15.45 -15.28 0.20
CA TYR A 11 -15.19 -15.64 -1.19
C TYR A 11 -13.69 -15.74 -1.50
N TYR A 12 -12.90 -14.71 -1.14
CA TYR A 12 -11.45 -14.74 -1.37
C TYR A 12 -10.73 -15.82 -0.56
N ARG A 13 -11.21 -16.11 0.66
CA ARG A 13 -10.70 -17.22 1.47
C ARG A 13 -10.95 -18.58 0.81
N LEU A 14 -12.14 -18.79 0.24
CA LEU A 14 -12.49 -20.03 -0.48
C LEU A 14 -11.67 -20.24 -1.77
N LEU A 15 -11.15 -19.15 -2.34
CA LEU A 15 -10.27 -19.19 -3.51
C LEU A 15 -8.78 -19.23 -3.14
N ASP A 16 -8.45 -19.38 -1.85
CA ASP A 16 -7.09 -19.31 -1.31
C ASP A 16 -6.33 -18.05 -1.79
N LYS A 17 -7.05 -16.92 -1.90
CA LYS A 17 -6.48 -15.61 -2.25
C LYS A 17 -6.06 -14.78 -1.04
N ILE A 18 -6.49 -15.19 0.15
CA ILE A 18 -6.14 -14.61 1.43
C ILE A 18 -5.97 -15.73 2.47
N ASP A 19 -5.21 -15.44 3.51
CA ASP A 19 -5.15 -16.29 4.69
C ASP A 19 -6.49 -16.36 5.42
N ASP A 20 -6.59 -17.32 6.35
CA ASP A 20 -7.79 -17.49 7.14
C ASP A 20 -8.06 -16.26 8.03
N PRO A 21 -9.24 -15.60 7.89
CA PRO A 21 -9.57 -14.42 8.69
C PRO A 21 -9.61 -14.68 10.19
N VAL A 22 -9.64 -15.95 10.65
CA VAL A 22 -9.50 -16.29 12.07
C VAL A 22 -8.19 -15.78 12.67
N ASN A 23 -7.15 -15.59 11.84
CA ASN A 23 -5.85 -15.08 12.26
C ASN A 23 -5.93 -13.63 12.77
N LEU A 24 -6.95 -12.86 12.37
CA LEU A 24 -7.17 -11.49 12.85
C LEU A 24 -7.73 -11.41 14.27
N LYS A 25 -8.09 -12.54 14.88
CA LYS A 25 -8.69 -12.55 16.21
C LYS A 25 -7.66 -12.12 17.25
N GLY A 26 -7.94 -10.99 17.91
CA GLY A 26 -7.08 -10.38 18.93
C GLY A 26 -6.02 -9.45 18.35
N ASP A 27 -5.79 -9.47 17.04
CA ASP A 27 -4.77 -8.62 16.40
C ASP A 27 -5.07 -7.14 16.63
N PRO A 28 -4.07 -6.33 17.02
CA PRO A 28 -4.27 -4.91 17.21
C PRO A 28 -4.43 -4.22 15.85
N VAL A 29 -5.55 -3.52 15.67
CA VAL A 29 -5.83 -2.72 14.47
C VAL A 29 -6.06 -1.27 14.87
N TYR A 30 -5.46 -0.34 14.14
CA TYR A 30 -5.69 1.09 14.32
C TYR A 30 -6.38 1.68 13.09
N VAL A 31 -7.44 2.45 13.27
CA VAL A 31 -8.15 3.13 12.18
C VAL A 31 -8.26 4.63 12.46
N PHE A 32 -7.74 5.44 11.56
CA PHE A 32 -7.77 6.90 11.63
C PHE A 32 -8.64 7.50 10.51
N SER A 33 -9.39 8.55 10.82
CA SER A 33 -9.96 9.43 9.79
C SER A 33 -10.21 10.83 10.36
N GLY A 34 -9.79 11.86 9.62
CA GLY A 34 -10.04 13.25 9.98
C GLY A 34 -11.46 13.70 9.67
N ILE A 35 -12.06 14.54 10.52
CA ILE A 35 -13.41 15.10 10.33
C ILE A 35 -13.50 15.89 9.01
N TYR A 36 -12.42 16.55 8.60
CA TYR A 36 -12.38 17.40 7.41
C TYR A 36 -11.82 16.68 6.17
N ASP A 37 -11.56 15.37 6.23
CA ASP A 37 -11.12 14.62 5.08
C ASP A 37 -12.22 14.57 4.00
N LYS A 38 -11.92 15.17 2.85
CA LYS A 38 -12.79 15.19 1.66
C LYS A 38 -12.28 14.32 0.50
N VAL A 39 -11.14 13.66 0.69
CA VAL A 39 -10.50 12.79 -0.32
C VAL A 39 -10.86 11.33 -0.01
N ALA A 40 -10.61 10.88 1.22
CA ALA A 40 -11.01 9.58 1.73
C ALA A 40 -12.16 9.76 2.73
N TYR A 41 -13.40 9.76 2.23
CA TYR A 41 -14.58 10.09 3.02
C TYR A 41 -14.67 9.28 4.33
N PRO A 42 -14.84 9.94 5.50
CA PRO A 42 -14.86 9.25 6.80
C PRO A 42 -15.90 8.15 6.93
N GLY A 43 -17.04 8.29 6.24
CA GLY A 43 -18.07 7.24 6.20
C GLY A 43 -17.58 5.92 5.61
N VAL A 44 -16.65 5.96 4.65
CA VAL A 44 -16.01 4.76 4.07
C VAL A 44 -15.04 4.16 5.08
N VAL A 45 -14.19 4.99 5.68
CA VAL A 45 -13.16 4.52 6.63
C VAL A 45 -13.78 3.88 7.87
N LYS A 46 -14.91 4.39 8.36
CA LYS A 46 -15.65 3.80 9.49
C LYS A 46 -16.18 2.38 9.22
N LEU A 47 -16.34 1.98 7.95
CA LEU A 47 -16.68 0.59 7.63
C LEU A 47 -15.52 -0.37 7.94
N ASN A 48 -14.27 0.11 7.91
CA ASN A 48 -13.11 -0.71 8.26
C ASN A 48 -13.11 -1.07 9.75
N GLU A 49 -13.42 -0.12 10.64
CA GLU A 49 -13.59 -0.39 12.07
C GLU A 49 -14.61 -1.51 12.30
N GLN A 50 -15.79 -1.40 11.68
CA GLN A 50 -16.85 -2.39 11.81
C GLN A 50 -16.41 -3.76 11.29
N LEU A 51 -15.69 -3.79 10.17
CA LEU A 51 -15.20 -5.01 9.56
C LEU A 51 -14.20 -5.72 10.47
N TYR A 52 -13.13 -5.02 10.90
CA TYR A 52 -12.11 -5.60 11.75
C TYR A 52 -12.67 -6.03 13.12
N SER A 53 -13.59 -5.26 13.70
CA SER A 53 -14.26 -5.64 14.94
C SER A 53 -15.05 -6.95 14.80
N ARG A 54 -15.74 -7.15 13.66
CA ARG A 54 -16.48 -8.39 13.38
C ARG A 54 -15.57 -9.59 13.13
N LEU A 55 -14.36 -9.34 12.62
CA LEU A 55 -13.32 -10.37 12.46
C LEU A 55 -12.60 -10.68 13.78
N GLY A 56 -12.94 -9.99 14.88
CA GLY A 56 -12.42 -10.27 16.21
C GLY A 56 -11.12 -9.54 16.56
N ALA A 57 -10.70 -8.56 15.76
CA ALA A 57 -9.52 -7.75 16.03
C ALA A 57 -9.73 -6.80 17.23
N THR A 58 -8.62 -6.39 17.85
CA THR A 58 -8.60 -5.36 18.90
C THR A 58 -8.47 -3.98 18.25
N VAL A 59 -9.60 -3.35 17.93
CA VAL A 59 -9.63 -2.10 17.16
C VAL A 59 -9.52 -0.86 18.07
N LYS A 60 -8.60 0.06 17.75
CA LYS A 60 -8.55 1.42 18.29
C LYS A 60 -8.81 2.42 17.16
N THR A 61 -9.61 3.46 17.44
CA THR A 61 -9.98 4.44 16.43
C THR A 61 -9.74 5.88 16.89
N ASN A 62 -9.55 6.78 15.92
CA ASN A 62 -9.64 8.22 16.13
C ASN A 62 -10.33 8.86 14.94
N PHE A 63 -11.59 9.26 15.15
CA PHE A 63 -12.47 9.89 14.17
C PHE A 63 -12.87 11.32 14.53
N ASN A 64 -12.36 11.85 15.64
CA ASN A 64 -12.76 13.13 16.20
C ASN A 64 -11.73 14.23 15.92
N MET A 65 -10.64 13.90 15.22
CA MET A 65 -9.60 14.87 14.90
C MET A 65 -10.07 15.83 13.80
N PRO A 66 -9.92 17.16 13.98
CA PRO A 66 -10.21 18.14 12.93
C PRO A 66 -9.10 18.18 11.84
N ALA A 67 -8.66 16.99 11.39
CA ALA A 67 -7.69 16.83 10.33
C ALA A 67 -8.37 16.79 8.95
N HIS A 68 -7.72 17.36 7.96
CA HIS A 68 -7.99 17.10 6.55
C HIS A 68 -7.26 15.82 6.09
N HIS A 69 -7.36 15.49 4.81
CA HIS A 69 -6.58 14.42 4.19
C HIS A 69 -5.06 14.67 4.29
N GLY A 70 -4.40 13.87 5.13
CA GLY A 70 -2.96 13.91 5.38
C GLY A 70 -2.59 13.15 6.65
N PHE A 71 -1.29 12.97 6.90
CA PHE A 71 -0.74 12.32 8.07
C PHE A 71 -0.58 13.33 9.23
N PRO A 72 -1.31 13.19 10.34
CA PRO A 72 -1.18 14.04 11.52
C PRO A 72 0.16 13.85 12.24
N THR A 73 0.84 14.95 12.48
CA THR A 73 2.05 15.01 13.31
C THR A 73 1.89 16.00 14.46
N GLU A 74 2.82 15.94 15.40
CA GLU A 74 2.81 16.81 16.57
C GLU A 74 3.26 18.24 16.26
N ASN A 75 4.14 18.43 15.26
CA ASN A 75 4.79 19.73 15.05
C ASN A 75 5.34 19.98 13.63
N PHE A 76 4.96 19.20 12.61
CA PHE A 76 5.46 19.35 11.24
C PHE A 76 4.35 19.34 10.19
N GLY A 77 4.54 20.07 9.10
CA GLY A 77 3.58 20.15 8.00
C GLY A 77 2.60 21.34 8.10
N ALA A 78 1.66 21.43 7.16
CA ALA A 78 0.68 22.51 7.13
C ALA A 78 -0.37 22.39 8.25
N ALA A 79 -1.27 23.37 8.37
CA ALA A 79 -2.32 23.36 9.38
C ALA A 79 -3.19 22.09 9.30
N CYS A 80 -3.55 21.51 10.45
CA CYS A 80 -4.30 20.24 10.54
C CYS A 80 -5.54 20.18 9.64
N SER A 81 -6.32 21.25 9.60
CA SER A 81 -7.59 21.34 8.88
C SER A 81 -7.46 21.63 7.39
N THR A 82 -6.24 21.69 6.84
CA THR A 82 -5.98 22.07 5.44
C THR A 82 -5.48 20.90 4.62
N LEU A 83 -5.88 20.84 3.35
CA LEU A 83 -5.30 19.91 2.38
C LEU A 83 -3.88 20.36 2.05
N ASN A 84 -2.87 19.63 2.54
CA ASN A 84 -1.48 19.94 2.25
C ASN A 84 -1.00 19.16 1.01
N MET A 85 -1.25 19.68 -0.19
CA MET A 85 -0.85 19.00 -1.43
C MET A 85 0.67 18.91 -1.64
N ALA A 86 1.49 19.59 -0.83
CA ALA A 86 2.94 19.55 -0.99
C ALA A 86 3.56 18.23 -0.52
N ASN A 87 2.97 17.59 0.50
CA ASN A 87 3.48 16.33 1.05
C ASN A 87 2.45 15.54 1.87
N TYR A 88 1.21 16.01 1.98
CA TYR A 88 0.14 15.39 2.77
C TYR A 88 0.52 15.11 4.22
N ILE A 89 1.37 15.95 4.82
CA ILE A 89 1.72 15.89 6.25
C ILE A 89 1.21 17.16 6.93
N ASN A 90 0.56 17.01 8.08
CA ASN A 90 -0.09 18.13 8.76
C ASN A 90 0.33 18.21 10.23
N ASN A 91 0.54 19.43 10.71
CA ASN A 91 0.73 19.71 12.12
C ASN A 91 -0.64 19.76 12.80
N CYS A 92 -0.95 18.69 13.52
CA CYS A 92 -2.20 18.50 14.24
C CYS A 92 -2.04 18.56 15.76
N ASN A 93 -0.85 18.92 16.25
CA ASN A 93 -0.50 18.81 17.66
C ASN A 93 -0.82 17.41 18.23
N PHE A 94 -0.70 16.38 17.38
CA PHE A 94 -1.03 15.00 17.71
C PHE A 94 -0.05 14.05 17.02
N ASN A 95 0.61 13.23 17.81
CA ASN A 95 1.56 12.25 17.32
C ASN A 95 0.82 10.96 16.91
N LEU A 96 0.26 10.92 15.68
CA LEU A 96 -0.46 9.75 15.19
C LEU A 96 0.44 8.51 15.11
N ALA A 97 1.69 8.69 14.68
CA ALA A 97 2.66 7.59 14.61
C ALA A 97 2.84 6.90 15.97
N TYR A 98 3.05 7.66 17.05
CA TYR A 98 3.12 7.11 18.40
C TYR A 98 1.80 6.46 18.82
N ASP A 99 0.66 7.15 18.64
CA ASP A 99 -0.63 6.65 19.11
C ASP A 99 -1.04 5.32 18.47
N MET A 100 -0.72 5.17 17.18
CA MET A 100 -0.86 3.96 16.39
C MET A 100 0.15 2.88 16.84
N LEU A 101 1.45 3.17 16.79
CA LEU A 101 2.49 2.18 17.12
C LEU A 101 2.37 1.68 18.55
N ASN A 102 1.97 2.54 19.48
CA ASN A 102 1.76 2.13 20.86
C ASN A 102 0.63 1.10 20.96
N HIS A 103 -0.48 1.29 20.24
CA HIS A 103 -1.56 0.30 20.17
C HIS A 103 -1.11 -1.01 19.54
N LEU A 104 -0.43 -0.93 18.39
CA LEU A 104 0.07 -2.10 17.67
C LEU A 104 1.10 -2.92 18.47
N SER A 105 1.82 -2.27 19.38
CA SER A 105 2.86 -2.89 20.22
C SER A 105 2.37 -3.29 21.62
N GLY A 106 1.05 -3.31 21.85
CA GLY A 106 0.47 -3.74 23.13
C GLY A 106 0.44 -2.68 24.24
N GLY A 107 0.63 -1.40 23.91
CA GLY A 107 0.36 -0.26 24.79
C GLY A 107 1.51 0.20 25.68
N ASN A 108 2.71 -0.37 25.51
CA ASN A 108 3.84 -0.18 26.44
C ASN A 108 5.00 0.66 25.88
N LEU A 109 4.79 1.36 24.76
CA LEU A 109 5.80 2.28 24.22
C LEU A 109 5.89 3.55 25.06
N THR A 110 7.10 4.08 25.18
CA THR A 110 7.31 5.39 25.81
C THR A 110 7.10 6.49 24.76
N LYS A 111 6.21 7.45 25.05
CA LYS A 111 6.01 8.61 24.17
C LYS A 111 7.30 9.45 24.11
N PRO A 112 7.81 9.79 22.90
CA PRO A 112 8.90 10.74 22.78
C PRO A 112 8.53 12.09 23.41
N VAL A 113 9.48 12.74 24.09
CA VAL A 113 9.26 14.02 24.80
C VAL A 113 8.90 15.14 23.82
N ASN A 114 9.36 15.05 22.56
CA ASN A 114 8.94 15.83 21.40
C ASN A 114 9.70 15.32 20.14
N SER A 115 9.32 15.81 18.96
CA SER A 115 9.97 15.49 17.67
C SER A 115 11.42 16.02 17.52
N LYS A 116 12.01 16.66 18.55
CA LYS A 116 13.45 17.00 18.57
C LYS A 116 14.31 15.95 19.23
N THR A 117 13.72 14.81 19.64
CA THR A 117 14.48 13.67 20.15
C THR A 117 15.48 13.25 19.06
N PRO A 118 16.80 13.32 19.31
CA PRO A 118 17.79 12.99 18.29
C PRO A 118 17.61 11.55 17.81
N LEU A 119 17.60 11.37 16.48
CA LEU A 119 17.61 10.04 15.90
C LEU A 119 18.99 9.42 16.12
N VAL A 120 19.04 8.31 16.85
CA VAL A 120 20.26 7.54 17.13
C VAL A 120 20.28 6.28 16.25
N GLY A 121 20.13 6.47 14.95
CA GLY A 121 20.06 5.38 13.96
C GLY A 121 20.48 5.86 12.59
N GLN A 122 20.43 4.95 11.62
CA GLN A 122 20.79 5.22 10.24
C GLN A 122 19.56 5.08 9.35
N MET A 123 19.41 5.96 8.36
CA MET A 123 18.48 5.73 7.26
C MET A 123 19.27 5.03 6.16
N LEU A 124 18.95 3.77 5.90
CA LEU A 124 19.59 2.96 4.88
C LEU A 124 18.69 2.91 3.66
N MET A 125 19.31 3.00 2.49
CA MET A 125 18.66 2.84 1.19
C MET A 125 18.96 1.44 0.66
N PHE A 126 18.00 0.81 0.00
CA PHE A 126 18.18 -0.49 -0.65
C PHE A 126 17.45 -0.57 -1.98
N ASP A 127 17.94 -1.44 -2.88
CA ASP A 127 17.34 -1.70 -4.18
C ASP A 127 16.10 -2.60 -4.03
N GLN A 128 14.92 -2.08 -4.36
CA GLN A 128 13.66 -2.83 -4.32
C GLN A 128 13.56 -3.83 -5.48
N ASN A 129 14.24 -3.60 -6.61
CA ASN A 129 14.20 -4.50 -7.76
C ASN A 129 14.76 -5.89 -7.44
N ALA A 130 15.63 -6.00 -6.44
CA ALA A 130 16.13 -7.27 -5.95
C ALA A 130 15.02 -8.20 -5.45
N PHE A 131 13.87 -7.64 -5.05
CA PHE A 131 12.73 -8.37 -4.49
C PHE A 131 11.53 -8.46 -5.43
N MET A 132 11.53 -7.66 -6.50
CA MET A 132 10.46 -7.62 -7.50
C MET A 132 10.78 -8.53 -8.69
N ASN A 133 11.05 -9.79 -8.40
CA ASN A 133 11.36 -10.79 -9.40
C ASN A 133 10.07 -11.45 -9.90
N PHE A 134 9.34 -10.76 -10.77
CA PHE A 134 8.29 -11.40 -11.56
C PHE A 134 8.98 -12.07 -12.75
N PRO A 135 9.04 -13.42 -12.83
CA PRO A 135 9.39 -14.05 -14.08
C PRO A 135 8.30 -13.68 -15.08
N LEU A 136 8.57 -12.71 -15.96
CA LEU A 136 7.82 -12.57 -17.19
C LEU A 136 8.25 -13.75 -18.08
N SER A 137 7.71 -14.94 -17.83
CA SER A 137 7.78 -16.01 -18.79
C SER A 137 6.79 -15.67 -19.92
N LEU A 138 7.23 -14.86 -20.88
CA LEU A 138 6.64 -14.92 -22.22
C LEU A 138 7.11 -16.24 -22.85
N ALA A 139 6.48 -17.35 -22.45
CA ALA A 139 6.51 -18.57 -23.24
C ALA A 139 5.66 -18.30 -24.49
N VAL A 140 6.28 -17.72 -25.52
CA VAL A 140 5.71 -17.80 -26.86
C VAL A 140 6.07 -19.18 -27.37
N GLU A 141 5.19 -20.16 -27.16
CA GLU A 141 5.31 -21.44 -27.85
C GLU A 141 5.20 -21.19 -29.36
N GLU A 142 6.26 -21.55 -30.07
CA GLU A 142 6.30 -21.55 -31.52
C GLU A 142 5.19 -22.51 -32.02
N ASN A 143 4.10 -21.93 -32.52
CA ASN A 143 2.90 -22.57 -33.10
C ASN A 143 1.65 -22.77 -32.21
N ALA A 144 1.55 -22.14 -31.04
CA ALA A 144 0.25 -22.10 -30.35
C ALA A 144 -0.74 -21.19 -31.11
N LYS A 145 -1.74 -21.78 -31.79
CA LYS A 145 -2.96 -21.05 -32.18
C LYS A 145 -3.71 -20.70 -30.88
N LEU A 146 -3.37 -19.56 -30.28
CA LEU A 146 -4.13 -19.03 -29.16
C LEU A 146 -5.51 -18.61 -29.69
N SER A 147 -6.55 -19.09 -29.02
CA SER A 147 -7.90 -18.61 -29.30
C SER A 147 -8.01 -17.11 -28.94
N MET A 148 -8.96 -16.39 -29.53
CA MET A 148 -9.18 -14.96 -29.23
C MET A 148 -9.31 -14.69 -27.72
N SER A 149 -9.88 -15.65 -26.97
CA SER A 149 -10.05 -15.56 -25.53
C SER A 149 -8.74 -15.78 -24.74
N GLU A 150 -7.79 -16.54 -25.26
CA GLU A 150 -6.45 -16.69 -24.67
C GLU A 150 -5.53 -15.51 -24.98
N TRP A 151 -5.66 -14.90 -26.16
CA TRP A 151 -4.93 -13.67 -26.47
C TRP A 151 -5.36 -12.53 -25.54
N ILE A 152 -6.67 -12.32 -25.36
CA ILE A 152 -7.22 -11.28 -24.45
C ILE A 152 -6.76 -11.49 -23.00
N LYS A 153 -6.67 -12.74 -22.52
CA LYS A 153 -6.17 -13.05 -21.17
C LYS A 153 -4.70 -12.70 -20.98
N ASN A 154 -3.87 -12.88 -22.03
CA ASN A 154 -2.43 -12.65 -21.95
C ASN A 154 -2.00 -11.23 -22.37
N SER A 155 -2.83 -10.49 -23.09
CA SER A 155 -2.58 -9.07 -23.41
C SER A 155 -2.93 -8.11 -22.27
N MET A 156 -3.48 -8.61 -21.16
CA MET A 156 -3.96 -7.82 -20.01
C MET A 156 -2.85 -7.37 -19.05
N TYR A 157 -1.60 -7.20 -19.53
CA TYR A 157 -0.46 -6.74 -18.71
C TYR A 157 0.37 -5.65 -19.40
N LEU A 158 -0.21 -4.92 -20.35
CA LEU A 158 0.40 -3.70 -20.90
C LEU A 158 -0.40 -2.49 -20.43
N TYR A 159 -0.22 -2.12 -19.17
CA TYR A 159 -0.62 -0.80 -18.67
C TYR A 159 0.59 0.13 -18.76
N THR A 160 0.45 1.24 -19.47
CA THR A 160 1.42 2.35 -19.46
C THR A 160 1.02 3.38 -18.39
N PRO A 161 1.97 4.08 -17.75
CA PRO A 161 1.69 4.93 -16.58
C PRO A 161 0.86 6.20 -16.83
N GLU A 162 0.42 6.47 -18.05
CA GLU A 162 -0.24 7.72 -18.44
C GLU A 162 -1.78 7.68 -18.35
N ASP A 163 -2.38 6.52 -18.02
CA ASP A 163 -3.84 6.29 -18.10
C ASP A 163 -4.56 6.24 -16.73
N TRP A 164 -4.19 7.11 -15.78
CA TRP A 164 -4.88 7.18 -14.47
C TRP A 164 -6.27 7.84 -14.49
N ASP A 165 -6.82 8.14 -15.67
CA ASP A 165 -8.24 8.44 -15.84
C ASP A 165 -9.01 7.13 -16.14
N TRP A 166 -9.91 6.76 -15.24
CA TRP A 166 -10.83 5.63 -15.37
C TRP A 166 -11.44 5.53 -16.80
N PRO A 167 -11.43 4.37 -17.48
CA PRO A 167 -11.70 4.36 -18.91
C PRO A 167 -13.21 4.36 -19.22
N THR A 168 -13.67 5.38 -19.95
CA THR A 168 -14.76 5.23 -20.92
C THR A 168 -14.20 4.60 -22.19
N SER A 169 -14.32 3.27 -22.28
CA SER A 169 -14.35 2.47 -23.54
C SER A 169 -13.60 3.05 -24.75
N GLY A 170 -12.28 2.82 -24.84
CA GLY A 170 -11.49 3.00 -26.06
C GLY A 170 -10.94 1.65 -26.55
N LEU A 171 -11.47 1.14 -27.68
CA LEU A 171 -10.92 -0.05 -28.34
C LEU A 171 -9.75 0.39 -29.25
N PHE A 172 -8.53 -0.01 -28.91
CA PHE A 172 -7.38 0.13 -29.81
C PHE A 172 -7.29 -1.07 -30.75
N ASN A 173 -7.26 -0.82 -32.07
CA ASN A 173 -7.06 -1.85 -33.09
C ASN A 173 -5.56 -2.07 -33.34
N LEU A 174 -5.01 -3.18 -32.83
CA LEU A 174 -3.69 -3.68 -33.24
C LEU A 174 -3.83 -4.57 -34.48
N THR A 175 -3.13 -4.21 -35.55
CA THR A 175 -3.11 -4.99 -36.81
C THR A 175 -1.92 -5.96 -36.79
N MET A 176 -2.16 -7.24 -37.08
CA MET A 176 -1.11 -8.28 -37.10
C MET A 176 -0.09 -8.05 -38.23
N PRO A 177 1.22 -8.30 -38.01
CA PRO A 177 2.22 -8.22 -39.07
C PRO A 177 2.13 -9.42 -40.02
N LYS A 178 2.24 -9.16 -41.33
CA LYS A 178 1.97 -10.12 -42.42
C LYS A 178 3.16 -11.01 -42.84
N SER A 179 4.28 -11.05 -42.12
CA SER A 179 5.40 -11.93 -42.54
C SER A 179 6.29 -12.41 -41.41
N SER A 180 6.61 -13.71 -41.43
CA SER A 180 7.59 -14.38 -40.57
C SER A 180 9.02 -13.95 -40.92
N LYS A 181 9.57 -13.00 -40.16
CA LYS A 181 11.02 -12.84 -40.03
C LYS A 181 11.39 -13.16 -38.59
N SER A 182 12.43 -13.99 -38.44
CA SER A 182 13.00 -14.42 -37.16
C SER A 182 13.19 -13.21 -36.23
N LEU A 183 12.36 -13.12 -35.20
CA LEU A 183 12.52 -12.17 -34.12
C LEU A 183 13.57 -12.75 -33.18
N LYS A 184 14.71 -12.07 -33.05
CA LYS A 184 15.66 -12.34 -31.97
C LYS A 184 14.96 -12.00 -30.66
N THR A 185 14.87 -12.96 -29.76
CA THR A 185 14.42 -12.75 -28.38
C THR A 185 15.32 -11.70 -27.74
N LYS A 186 14.78 -10.51 -27.52
CA LYS A 186 15.40 -9.48 -26.70
C LYS A 186 14.68 -9.53 -25.36
N THR A 187 15.35 -10.00 -24.33
CA THR A 187 14.84 -9.93 -22.96
C THR A 187 14.73 -8.45 -22.59
N ILE A 188 13.51 -7.91 -22.64
CA ILE A 188 13.21 -6.55 -22.18
C ILE A 188 12.90 -6.66 -20.69
N THR A 189 13.88 -6.37 -19.85
CA THR A 189 13.68 -6.22 -18.41
C THR A 189 13.18 -4.81 -18.10
N THR A 190 11.86 -4.61 -18.14
CA THR A 190 11.20 -3.45 -17.52
C THR A 190 10.67 -3.91 -16.15
N ARG A 191 11.55 -3.89 -15.13
CA ARG A 191 11.32 -4.56 -13.83
C ARG A 191 10.48 -3.73 -12.84
N SER A 192 10.70 -2.41 -12.74
CA SER A 192 9.98 -1.54 -11.79
C SER A 192 8.67 -0.99 -12.33
N ALA A 193 8.61 -0.61 -13.61
CA ALA A 193 7.45 0.04 -14.23
C ALA A 193 6.13 -0.76 -14.14
N LEU A 194 6.19 -2.10 -14.04
CA LEU A 194 5.00 -2.96 -13.93
C LEU A 194 4.47 -3.07 -12.50
N SER A 195 5.28 -2.75 -11.49
CA SER A 195 4.93 -2.99 -10.09
C SER A 195 4.28 -1.79 -9.40
N GLY A 196 4.51 -0.59 -9.90
CA GLY A 196 4.12 0.65 -9.23
C GLY A 196 4.99 1.05 -8.03
N PHE A 197 6.08 0.31 -7.75
CA PHE A 197 7.09 0.68 -6.76
C PHE A 197 8.26 1.43 -7.41
N ASP A 198 8.91 2.30 -6.63
CA ASP A 198 10.20 2.91 -7.00
C ASP A 198 11.33 1.85 -7.02
N ASP A 199 12.46 2.18 -7.64
CA ASP A 199 13.66 1.34 -7.62
C ASP A 199 14.30 1.31 -6.21
N GLU A 200 14.11 2.37 -5.41
CA GLU A 200 14.74 2.55 -4.11
C GLU A 200 13.74 2.46 -2.96
N GLY A 201 14.14 1.77 -1.89
CA GLY A 201 13.42 1.66 -0.63
C GLY A 201 14.27 2.16 0.52
N PHE A 202 13.62 2.60 1.60
CA PHE A 202 14.30 3.15 2.78
C PHE A 202 13.92 2.39 4.04
N ILE A 203 14.90 2.19 4.92
CA ILE A 203 14.71 1.64 6.26
C ILE A 203 15.43 2.50 7.28
N TYR A 204 14.71 2.94 8.31
CA TYR A 204 15.34 3.49 9.49
C TYR A 204 15.79 2.34 10.40
N PHE A 205 17.10 2.25 10.65
CA PHE A 205 17.73 1.20 11.43
C PHE A 205 18.32 1.79 12.73
N PRO A 206 17.65 1.62 13.89
CA PRO A 206 18.13 2.14 15.16
C PRO A 206 19.48 1.53 15.57
N SER A 207 20.38 2.32 16.17
CA SER A 207 21.70 1.82 16.62
C SER A 207 21.58 0.67 17.62
N ALA A 208 20.54 0.62 18.45
CA ALA A 208 20.26 -0.51 19.34
C ALA A 208 20.11 -1.83 18.54
N CYS A 209 19.32 -1.80 17.47
CA CYS A 209 19.13 -2.96 16.59
C CYS A 209 20.42 -3.31 15.84
N ALA A 210 21.18 -2.29 15.40
CA ALA A 210 22.49 -2.49 14.77
C ALA A 210 23.52 -3.14 15.70
N ASN A 211 23.41 -2.89 17.01
CA ASN A 211 24.26 -3.46 18.05
C ASN A 211 23.79 -4.85 18.53
N GLY A 212 22.81 -5.45 17.87
CA GLY A 212 22.38 -6.83 18.13
C GLY A 212 21.22 -6.98 19.12
N GLU A 213 20.57 -5.88 19.53
CA GLU A 213 19.33 -6.00 20.29
C GLU A 213 18.20 -6.63 19.45
N LYS A 214 17.31 -7.36 20.12
CA LYS A 214 16.11 -7.91 19.48
C LYS A 214 15.12 -6.77 19.20
N CYS A 215 14.86 -6.51 17.93
CA CYS A 215 13.95 -5.46 17.48
C CYS A 215 12.72 -6.00 16.75
N SER A 216 11.64 -5.21 16.80
CA SER A 216 10.45 -5.40 15.97
C SER A 216 10.59 -4.66 14.65
N ILE A 217 9.85 -5.09 13.63
CA ILE A 217 9.77 -4.43 12.32
C ILE A 217 8.38 -3.81 12.16
N HIS A 218 8.34 -2.57 11.68
CA HIS A 218 7.11 -1.92 11.23
C HIS A 218 7.34 -1.40 9.81
N VAL A 219 6.39 -1.65 8.91
CA VAL A 219 6.42 -1.17 7.53
C VAL A 219 5.48 0.03 7.42
N ALA A 220 6.02 1.20 7.10
CA ALA A 220 5.25 2.40 6.86
C ALA A 220 5.16 2.63 5.34
N LEU A 221 3.93 2.59 4.80
CA LEU A 221 3.67 2.85 3.39
C LEU A 221 3.15 4.29 3.24
N HIS A 222 3.76 5.05 2.33
CA HIS A 222 3.31 6.40 2.03
C HIS A 222 2.02 6.38 1.20
N GLY A 223 1.27 7.49 1.23
CA GLY A 223 0.09 7.69 0.41
C GLY A 223 0.42 8.13 -1.02
N CYS A 224 -0.62 8.35 -1.83
CA CYS A 224 -0.44 8.92 -3.17
C CYS A 224 0.19 10.32 -3.09
N GLN A 225 1.11 10.64 -4.00
CA GLN A 225 1.81 11.93 -4.07
C GLN A 225 2.62 12.28 -2.81
N GLN A 226 3.14 11.25 -2.12
CA GLN A 226 4.10 11.37 -1.03
C GLN A 226 5.40 10.65 -1.38
#